data_AF-A0A4Q0Z2F7-F1
#
_entry.id   AF-A0A4Q0Z2F7-F1
#
_cell.length_a   1.000
_cell.length_b   1.000
_cell.length_c   1.000
_cell.angle_alpha   90.00
_cell.angle_beta   90.00
_cell.angle_gamma   90.00
#
_symmetry.space_group_name_H-M   'P 1'
#
loop_
_entity.id
_entity.type
_entity.pdbx_description
1 polymer ?
#
loop_
_entity_poly.entity_id
_entity_poly.type
_entity_poly.pdbx_seq_one_letter_code
_entity_poly.pdbx_strand_id
1 'polypeptide(L)'
;MTNIYYMNEDNLGHLDGSKKINSFLWKMLHKRVQKRLKKSIINIVNMRKIVFNKSKLLHCQIDGDLPYVFLRRDPSWYCDDEDDYYIPFSICFTDGKRKYDIVLTNGEIDIRDDSARKEDLSKKLSHTPVLLLKVFDNIEKSFKILLEYMEERDNKSSFK
;
A
#
# COMPACT_ATOMS: atom_id res chain seq x y z
N MET A 1 6.67 3.57 -13.10
CA MET A 1 6.60 3.97 -11.67
C MET A 1 5.45 3.24 -10.99
N THR A 2 5.69 2.65 -9.82
CA THR A 2 4.72 1.86 -9.03
C THR A 2 3.88 2.73 -8.09
N ASN A 3 3.66 4.01 -8.44
CA ASN A 3 2.86 4.91 -7.61
C ASN A 3 1.38 4.49 -7.62
N ILE A 4 0.69 4.79 -6.53
CA ILE A 4 -0.76 4.82 -6.44
C ILE A 4 -1.22 6.28 -6.39
N TYR A 5 -2.27 6.64 -7.13
CA TYR A 5 -2.70 8.01 -7.31
C TYR A 5 -4.06 8.25 -6.66
N TYR A 6 -4.21 9.38 -5.99
CA TYR A 6 -5.44 9.81 -5.34
C TYR A 6 -5.83 11.17 -5.92
N MET A 7 -7.13 11.45 -5.94
CA MET A 7 -7.61 12.79 -6.32
C MET A 7 -7.19 13.87 -5.31
N ASN A 8 -6.97 13.50 -4.05
CA ASN A 8 -6.52 14.39 -2.97
C ASN A 8 -6.00 13.57 -1.77
N GLU A 9 -5.72 14.23 -0.65
CA GLU A 9 -5.15 13.60 0.55
C GLU A 9 -6.14 12.75 1.37
N ASP A 10 -7.40 12.67 0.95
CA ASP A 10 -8.44 11.98 1.71
C ASP A 10 -8.24 10.46 1.73
N ASN A 11 -8.58 9.85 2.87
CA ASN A 11 -8.77 8.41 2.94
C ASN A 11 -10.03 8.01 2.15
N LEU A 12 -9.88 7.03 1.25
CA LEU A 12 -10.99 6.60 0.38
C LEU A 12 -11.83 5.51 1.04
N GLY A 13 -11.26 4.75 1.98
CA GLY A 13 -11.90 3.66 2.68
C GLY A 13 -12.59 2.70 1.69
N HIS A 14 -13.91 2.60 1.79
CA HIS A 14 -14.69 1.71 0.92
C HIS A 14 -14.90 2.23 -0.52
N LEU A 15 -14.47 3.44 -0.85
CA LEU A 15 -14.59 4.01 -2.20
C LEU A 15 -13.42 3.56 -3.09
N ASP A 16 -13.62 3.50 -4.40
CA ASP A 16 -12.54 3.34 -5.38
C ASP A 16 -11.70 4.62 -5.56
N GLY A 17 -10.67 4.58 -6.39
CA GLY A 17 -9.78 5.72 -6.67
C GLY A 17 -10.49 6.95 -7.25
N SER A 18 -11.67 6.78 -7.84
CA SER A 18 -12.51 7.85 -8.38
C SER A 18 -13.60 8.33 -7.41
N LYS A 19 -13.51 7.95 -6.12
CA LYS A 19 -14.48 8.25 -5.06
C LYS A 19 -15.89 7.66 -5.31
N LYS A 20 -15.98 6.55 -6.07
CA LYS A 20 -17.25 5.85 -6.32
C LYS A 20 -17.37 4.59 -5.47
N ILE A 21 -18.61 4.20 -5.17
CA ILE A 21 -18.95 2.94 -4.52
C ILE A 21 -19.61 2.00 -5.54
N ASN A 22 -19.23 0.72 -5.52
CA ASN A 22 -19.83 -0.26 -6.42
C ASN A 22 -21.16 -0.81 -5.88
N SER A 23 -21.22 -1.22 -4.60
CA SER A 23 -22.42 -1.83 -4.01
C SER A 23 -22.45 -1.80 -2.47
N PHE A 24 -23.58 -2.19 -1.85
CA PHE A 24 -23.68 -2.35 -0.40
C PHE A 24 -22.80 -3.49 0.14
N LEU A 25 -22.72 -4.61 -0.61
CA LEU A 25 -21.87 -5.74 -0.26
C LEU A 25 -20.40 -5.31 -0.16
N TRP A 26 -19.95 -4.46 -1.07
CA TRP A 26 -18.62 -3.86 -1.07
C TRP A 26 -18.29 -3.16 0.24
N LYS A 27 -19.20 -2.29 0.72
CA LYS A 27 -19.05 -1.60 2.01
C LYS A 27 -18.98 -2.59 3.18
N MET A 28 -19.77 -3.65 3.14
CA MET A 28 -19.77 -4.69 4.18
C MET A 28 -18.44 -5.47 4.20
N LEU A 29 -17.93 -5.87 3.03
CA LEU A 29 -16.67 -6.59 2.89
C LEU A 29 -15.50 -5.73 3.35
N HIS A 30 -15.45 -4.47 2.91
CA HIS A 30 -14.45 -3.50 3.38
C HIS A 30 -14.48 -3.35 4.90
N LYS A 31 -15.66 -3.23 5.53
CA LYS A 31 -15.78 -3.18 7.00
C LYS A 31 -15.19 -4.42 7.69
N ARG A 32 -15.27 -5.61 7.08
CA ARG A 32 -14.67 -6.83 7.64
C ARG A 32 -13.14 -6.76 7.59
N VAL A 33 -12.58 -6.34 6.46
CA VAL A 33 -11.13 -6.13 6.30
C VAL A 33 -10.63 -5.08 7.30
N GLN A 34 -11.34 -3.95 7.44
CA GLN A 34 -10.98 -2.90 8.41
C GLN A 34 -11.00 -3.39 9.85
N LYS A 35 -11.98 -4.22 10.25
CA LYS A 35 -11.98 -4.84 11.58
C LYS A 35 -10.75 -5.72 11.82
N ARG A 36 -10.28 -6.42 10.78
CA ARG A 36 -9.07 -7.25 10.85
C ARG A 36 -7.79 -6.41 10.89
N LEU A 37 -7.72 -5.35 10.08
CA LEU A 37 -6.62 -4.38 10.05
C LEU A 37 -6.38 -3.75 11.44
N LYS A 38 -7.43 -3.40 12.18
CA LYS A 38 -7.30 -2.85 13.56
C LYS A 38 -6.55 -3.77 14.54
N LYS A 39 -6.49 -5.07 14.28
CA LYS A 39 -5.77 -6.07 15.10
C LYS A 39 -4.49 -6.58 14.42
N SER A 40 -4.12 -5.98 13.30
CA SER A 40 -3.01 -6.42 12.47
C SER A 40 -1.67 -5.89 12.95
N ILE A 41 -0.60 -6.55 12.50
CA ILE A 41 0.75 -5.99 12.55
C ILE A 41 0.94 -4.80 11.59
N ILE A 42 0.06 -4.65 10.60
CA ILE A 42 0.03 -3.47 9.72
C ILE A 42 -0.54 -2.31 10.52
N ASN A 43 0.36 -1.48 11.06
CA ASN A 43 0.04 -0.28 11.81
C ASN A 43 1.07 0.82 11.51
N ILE A 44 0.77 2.05 11.92
CA ILE A 44 1.58 3.23 11.58
C ILE A 44 3.01 3.09 12.12
N VAL A 45 3.16 2.51 13.31
CA VAL A 45 4.47 2.29 13.95
C VAL A 45 5.33 1.38 13.08
N ASN A 46 4.79 0.23 12.65
CA ASN A 46 5.53 -0.72 11.83
C ASN A 46 5.74 -0.22 10.40
N MET A 47 4.80 0.52 9.81
CA MET A 47 5.00 1.17 8.51
C MET A 47 6.15 2.17 8.56
N ARG A 48 6.23 2.98 9.62
CA ARG A 48 7.34 3.93 9.82
C ARG A 48 8.68 3.21 9.97
N LYS A 49 8.74 2.12 10.73
CA LYS A 49 9.97 1.30 10.86
C LYS A 49 10.46 0.81 9.50
N ILE A 50 9.56 0.30 8.66
CA ILE A 50 9.91 -0.22 7.33
C ILE A 50 10.44 0.91 6.43
N VAL A 51 9.74 2.04 6.37
CA VAL A 51 10.04 3.06 5.36
C VAL A 51 11.21 3.97 5.76
N PHE A 52 11.35 4.28 7.06
CA PHE A 52 12.48 5.04 7.61
C PHE A 52 13.64 4.14 8.07
N ASN A 53 13.79 2.96 7.47
CA ASN A 53 14.92 2.06 7.71
C ASN A 53 16.27 2.77 7.49
N LYS A 54 17.29 2.35 8.25
CA LYS A 54 18.63 2.99 8.19
C LYS A 54 19.25 2.90 6.80
N SER A 55 19.01 1.79 6.10
CA SER A 55 19.57 1.51 4.79
C SER A 55 18.99 2.34 3.64
N LYS A 56 18.00 3.20 3.91
CA LYS A 56 17.33 4.07 2.94
C LYS A 56 16.83 3.34 1.69
N LEU A 57 16.47 2.06 1.78
CA LEU A 57 15.97 1.28 0.65
C LEU A 57 14.69 1.89 0.06
N LEU A 58 14.59 1.91 -1.27
CA LEU A 58 13.38 2.32 -2.01
C LEU A 58 12.63 1.12 -2.61
N HIS A 59 13.31 -0.02 -2.71
CA HIS A 59 12.73 -1.28 -3.15
C HIS A 59 13.55 -2.45 -2.62
N CYS A 60 12.93 -3.62 -2.51
CA CYS A 60 13.62 -4.86 -2.18
C CYS A 60 12.82 -6.06 -2.69
N GLN A 61 13.47 -7.23 -2.66
CA GLN A 61 12.82 -8.50 -2.84
C GLN A 61 12.79 -9.25 -1.51
N ILE A 62 11.63 -9.82 -1.18
CA ILE A 62 11.42 -10.65 0.01
C ILE A 62 11.00 -12.06 -0.42
N ASP A 63 11.18 -13.04 0.47
CA ASP A 63 10.73 -14.41 0.24
C ASP A 63 9.26 -14.58 0.65
N GLY A 64 8.34 -14.36 -0.30
CA GLY A 64 6.91 -14.52 -0.06
C GLY A 64 6.05 -14.40 -1.32
N ASP A 65 4.73 -14.57 -1.16
CA ASP A 65 3.75 -14.58 -2.26
C ASP A 65 3.69 -13.28 -3.09
N LEU A 66 4.16 -12.18 -2.52
CA LEU A 66 4.28 -10.86 -3.15
C LEU A 66 5.75 -10.41 -3.01
N PRO A 67 6.65 -10.96 -3.82
CA PRO A 67 8.08 -10.88 -3.57
C PRO A 67 8.67 -9.50 -3.81
N TYR A 68 8.08 -8.69 -4.69
CA TYR A 68 8.62 -7.38 -5.04
C TYR A 68 7.97 -6.29 -4.19
N VAL A 69 8.82 -5.52 -3.49
CA VAL A 69 8.40 -4.45 -2.59
C VAL A 69 8.95 -3.13 -3.09
N PHE A 70 8.08 -2.12 -3.17
CA PHE A 70 8.47 -0.73 -3.46
C PHE A 70 8.02 0.17 -2.31
N LEU A 71 8.91 1.06 -1.89
CA LEU A 71 8.71 1.94 -0.74
C LEU A 71 8.65 3.39 -1.22
N ARG A 72 7.61 4.09 -0.80
CA ARG A 72 7.47 5.52 -1.02
C ARG A 72 7.45 6.25 0.33
N ARG A 73 8.50 7.05 0.54
CA ARG A 73 8.72 7.80 1.79
C ARG A 73 7.94 9.09 1.86
N ASP A 74 7.94 9.82 0.75
CA ASP A 74 7.48 11.19 0.75
C ASP A 74 6.20 11.29 -0.08
N PRO A 75 5.11 11.78 0.50
CA PRO A 75 3.94 12.12 -0.27
C PRO A 75 4.31 13.27 -1.24
N SER A 76 3.73 13.26 -2.43
CA SER A 76 3.92 14.36 -3.39
C SER A 76 2.67 14.59 -4.21
N TRP A 77 2.66 15.70 -4.93
CA TRP A 77 1.70 15.95 -5.98
C TRP A 77 2.30 15.61 -7.34
N TYR A 78 1.46 15.14 -8.25
CA TYR A 78 1.76 14.89 -9.65
C TYR A 78 0.77 15.68 -10.49
N CYS A 79 1.27 16.70 -11.18
CA CYS A 79 0.50 17.51 -12.13
C CYS A 79 0.56 16.79 -13.48
N ASP A 80 -0.60 16.37 -13.94
CA ASP A 80 -0.86 16.05 -15.34
C ASP A 80 -1.34 17.33 -16.06
N ASP A 81 -1.37 17.34 -17.39
CA ASP A 81 -1.70 18.56 -18.16
C ASP A 81 -3.05 19.20 -17.77
N GLU A 82 -3.99 18.42 -17.23
CA GLU A 82 -5.34 18.86 -16.85
C GLU A 82 -5.68 18.68 -15.36
N ASP A 83 -4.97 17.82 -14.63
CA ASP A 83 -5.37 17.37 -13.28
C ASP A 83 -4.17 17.23 -12.33
N ASP A 84 -4.39 17.52 -11.05
CA ASP A 84 -3.46 17.24 -9.97
C ASP A 84 -3.83 15.96 -9.23
N TYR A 85 -2.83 15.09 -9.06
CA TYR A 85 -2.96 13.83 -8.35
C TYR A 85 -2.07 13.79 -7.12
N TYR A 86 -2.65 13.45 -5.98
CA TYR A 86 -1.91 13.17 -4.77
C TYR A 86 -1.31 11.76 -4.81
N ILE A 87 -0.01 11.65 -4.52
CA ILE A 87 0.67 10.37 -4.37
C ILE A 87 1.06 10.22 -2.89
N PRO A 88 0.44 9.31 -2.14
CA PRO A 88 0.67 9.18 -0.71
C PRO A 88 2.00 8.49 -0.38
N PHE A 89 2.36 8.54 0.89
CA PHE A 89 3.26 7.55 1.48
C PHE A 89 2.69 6.14 1.25
N SER A 90 3.50 5.20 0.78
CA SER A 90 3.02 3.84 0.54
C SER A 90 4.09 2.75 0.63
N ILE A 91 3.63 1.54 0.92
CA ILE A 91 4.38 0.28 0.74
C ILE A 91 3.60 -0.54 -0.28
N CYS A 92 4.20 -0.74 -1.46
CA CYS A 92 3.62 -1.52 -2.55
C CYS A 92 4.21 -2.93 -2.54
N PHE A 93 3.34 -3.94 -2.55
CA PHE A 93 3.66 -5.35 -2.72
C PHE A 93 3.14 -5.85 -4.07
N THR A 94 3.97 -6.57 -4.83
CA THR A 94 3.57 -7.14 -6.12
C THR A 94 4.32 -8.42 -6.48
N ASP A 95 3.69 -9.24 -7.31
CA ASP A 95 4.29 -10.40 -8.01
C ASP A 95 4.35 -10.19 -9.53
N GLY A 96 4.10 -8.96 -10.01
CA GLY A 96 3.98 -8.61 -11.42
C GLY A 96 2.58 -8.81 -12.01
N LYS A 97 1.69 -9.55 -11.33
CA LYS A 97 0.28 -9.74 -11.73
C LYS A 97 -0.69 -9.02 -10.80
N ARG A 98 -0.47 -9.19 -9.49
CA ARG A 98 -1.21 -8.56 -8.40
C ARG A 98 -0.38 -7.41 -7.86
N LYS A 99 -1.04 -6.30 -7.53
CA LYS A 99 -0.40 -5.12 -6.94
C LYS A 99 -1.26 -4.59 -5.82
N TYR A 100 -0.70 -4.55 -4.61
CA TYR A 100 -1.36 -4.03 -3.43
C TYR A 100 -0.55 -2.93 -2.77
N ASP A 101 -1.19 -1.82 -2.46
CA ASP A 101 -0.60 -0.65 -1.84
C ASP A 101 -1.16 -0.49 -0.43
N ILE A 102 -0.29 -0.49 0.59
CA ILE A 102 -0.62 -0.03 1.94
C ILE A 102 -0.24 1.44 2.01
N VAL A 103 -1.22 2.32 2.13
CA VAL A 103 -1.02 3.78 2.13
C VAL A 103 -1.28 4.38 3.50
N LEU A 104 -0.65 5.51 3.77
CA LEU A 104 -0.93 6.36 4.92
C LEU A 104 -1.46 7.71 4.42
N THR A 105 -2.75 7.99 4.67
CA THR A 105 -3.42 9.23 4.26
C THR A 105 -4.23 9.78 5.43
N ASN A 106 -4.13 11.09 5.69
CA ASN A 106 -4.79 11.76 6.83
C ASN A 106 -4.67 11.02 8.17
N GLY A 107 -3.51 10.41 8.44
CA GLY A 107 -3.25 9.68 9.69
C GLY A 107 -3.92 8.29 9.77
N GLU A 108 -4.55 7.82 8.70
CA GLU A 108 -5.21 6.52 8.60
C GLU A 108 -4.53 5.62 7.58
N ILE A 109 -4.59 4.31 7.83
CA ILE A 109 -4.10 3.29 6.90
C ILE A 109 -5.22 2.89 5.96
N ASP A 110 -4.95 2.93 4.65
CA ASP A 110 -5.82 2.35 3.63
C ASP A 110 -5.04 1.28 2.85
N ILE A 111 -5.73 0.21 2.41
CA ILE A 111 -5.12 -0.89 1.67
C ILE A 111 -5.87 -1.04 0.36
N ARG A 112 -5.14 -0.84 -0.74
CA ARG A 112 -5.68 -0.77 -2.08
C ARG A 112 -5.17 -1.91 -2.95
N ASP A 113 -6.05 -2.43 -3.78
CA ASP A 113 -5.75 -3.27 -4.93
C ASP A 113 -5.64 -2.38 -6.18
N ASP A 114 -4.41 -2.23 -6.68
CA ASP A 114 -4.04 -1.48 -7.88
C ASP A 114 -3.72 -2.42 -9.05
N SER A 115 -4.15 -3.68 -8.99
CA SER A 115 -3.84 -4.69 -10.01
C SER A 115 -4.44 -4.35 -11.38
N ALA A 116 -5.52 -3.56 -11.42
CA ALA A 116 -6.20 -3.19 -12.66
C ALA A 116 -5.46 -2.12 -13.49
N ARG A 117 -4.64 -1.27 -12.85
CA ARG A 117 -3.91 -0.19 -13.53
C ARG A 117 -2.83 -0.72 -14.47
N LYS A 118 -2.16 -1.82 -14.07
CA LYS A 118 -0.97 -2.35 -14.76
C LYS A 118 0.05 -1.22 -15.01
N GLU A 119 0.43 -0.99 -16.27
CA GLU A 119 1.33 0.08 -16.71
C GLU A 119 0.60 1.27 -17.35
N ASP A 120 -0.74 1.25 -17.39
CA ASP A 120 -1.55 2.23 -18.10
C ASP A 120 -1.83 3.46 -17.22
N LEU A 121 -1.17 4.57 -17.53
CA LEU A 121 -1.34 5.84 -16.80
C LEU A 121 -2.68 6.53 -17.07
N SER A 122 -3.45 6.14 -18.09
CA SER A 122 -4.84 6.63 -18.21
C SER A 122 -5.74 6.07 -17.10
N LYS A 123 -5.27 5.03 -16.39
CA LYS A 123 -5.97 4.32 -15.32
C LYS A 123 -5.40 4.63 -13.93
N LYS A 124 -4.80 5.80 -13.72
CA LYS A 124 -4.22 6.24 -12.42
C LYS A 124 -5.15 5.96 -11.21
N LEU A 125 -6.45 6.16 -11.39
CA LEU A 125 -7.47 6.00 -10.34
C LEU A 125 -8.15 4.62 -10.34
N SER A 126 -7.68 3.64 -11.14
CA SER A 126 -8.28 2.30 -11.22
C SER A 126 -7.79 1.39 -10.10
N HIS A 127 -7.89 1.85 -8.87
CA HIS A 127 -7.62 1.05 -7.68
C HIS A 127 -8.86 0.99 -6.80
N THR A 128 -8.94 -0.08 -6.02
CA THR A 128 -10.10 -0.41 -5.20
C THR A 128 -9.65 -0.80 -3.79
N PRO A 129 -10.46 -0.65 -2.74
CA PRO A 129 -10.16 -1.27 -1.45
C PRO A 129 -10.00 -2.77 -1.57
N VAL A 130 -9.11 -3.35 -0.76
CA VAL A 130 -9.08 -4.80 -0.55
C VAL A 130 -10.35 -5.23 0.18
N LEU A 131 -11.10 -6.16 -0.42
CA LEU A 131 -12.39 -6.63 0.11
C LEU A 131 -12.35 -8.05 0.69
N LEU A 132 -11.40 -8.86 0.24
CA LEU A 132 -11.32 -10.28 0.60
C LEU A 132 -10.32 -10.48 1.74
N LEU A 133 -10.74 -11.14 2.83
CA LEU A 133 -9.86 -11.45 3.95
C LEU A 133 -8.66 -12.31 3.54
N LYS A 134 -8.84 -13.25 2.61
CA LYS A 134 -7.72 -14.05 2.08
C LYS A 134 -6.63 -13.19 1.42
N VAL A 135 -7.04 -12.14 0.71
CA VAL A 135 -6.10 -11.18 0.09
C VAL A 135 -5.40 -10.37 1.17
N PHE A 136 -6.17 -9.86 2.14
CA PHE A 136 -5.62 -9.17 3.30
C PHE A 136 -4.59 -10.03 4.07
N ASP A 137 -4.91 -11.30 4.35
CA ASP A 137 -4.01 -12.21 5.09
C ASP A 137 -2.70 -12.45 4.33
N ASN A 138 -2.74 -12.48 2.99
CA ASN A 138 -1.52 -12.57 2.19
C ASN A 138 -0.69 -11.30 2.28
N ILE A 139 -1.32 -10.12 2.22
CA ILE A 139 -0.63 -8.82 2.39
C ILE A 139 -0.01 -8.74 3.79
N GLU A 140 -0.72 -9.16 4.83
CA GLU A 140 -0.22 -9.16 6.21
C GLU A 140 0.98 -10.10 6.39
N LYS A 141 0.96 -11.28 5.77
CA LYS A 141 2.12 -12.19 5.77
C LYS A 141 3.33 -11.54 5.08
N SER A 142 3.15 -10.98 3.89
CA SER A 142 4.23 -10.27 3.17
C SER A 142 4.75 -9.07 3.98
N PHE A 143 3.88 -8.35 4.67
CA PHE A 143 4.26 -7.27 5.56
C PHE A 143 5.10 -7.76 6.74
N LYS A 144 4.75 -8.90 7.34
CA LYS A 144 5.54 -9.52 8.41
C LYS A 144 6.96 -9.84 7.95
N ILE A 145 7.07 -10.49 6.80
CA ILE A 145 8.35 -10.90 6.20
C ILE A 145 9.19 -9.66 5.87
N LEU A 146 8.57 -8.59 5.34
CA LEU A 146 9.25 -7.32 5.09
C LEU A 146 9.76 -6.68 6.38
N LEU A 147 8.97 -6.71 7.46
CA LEU A 147 9.38 -6.15 8.74
C LEU A 147 10.62 -6.88 9.29
N GLU A 148 10.60 -8.21 9.30
CA GLU A 148 11.72 -9.05 9.72
C GLU A 148 12.96 -8.81 8.84
N TYR A 149 12.77 -8.74 7.52
CA TYR A 149 13.83 -8.42 6.57
C TYR A 149 14.51 -7.07 6.86
N MET A 150 13.73 -6.04 7.20
CA MET A 150 14.26 -4.72 7.53
C MET A 150 15.02 -4.74 8.86
N GLU A 151 14.51 -5.43 9.87
CA GLU A 151 15.16 -5.57 11.18
C GLU A 151 16.52 -6.28 11.07
N GLU A 152 16.60 -7.38 10.31
CA GLU A 152 17.88 -8.07 10.07
C GLU A 152 18.91 -7.16 9.40
N ARG A 153 18.48 -6.34 8.45
CA ARG A 153 19.36 -5.48 7.65
C ARG A 153 19.87 -4.28 8.47
N ASP A 154 19.00 -3.70 9.30
CA ASP A 154 19.37 -2.62 10.22
C ASP A 154 20.31 -3.12 11.33
N ASN A 155 20.17 -4.38 11.75
CA ASN A 155 21.12 -5.02 12.67
C ASN A 155 22.47 -5.29 12.00
N LYS A 156 22.50 -5.88 10.80
CA LYS A 156 23.75 -6.15 10.04
C LYS A 156 24.52 -4.87 9.69
N SER A 157 23.84 -3.75 9.46
CA SER A 157 24.49 -2.45 9.21
C SER A 157 25.05 -1.78 10.47
N SER A 158 24.68 -2.23 11.67
CA SER A 158 25.19 -1.69 12.94
C SER A 158 26.52 -2.33 13.37
N PHE A 159 27.01 -3.34 12.64
CA PHE A 159 28.29 -4.03 12.87
C PHE A 159 29.38 -3.66 11.85
N LYS A 160 29.18 -2.60 11.05
CA LYS A 160 30.16 -2.03 10.14
C LYS A 160 30.44 -0.59 10.54
#